data_AF-A0A2N6NUS4-F1
#
_entry.id   AF-A0A2N6NUS4-F1
#
_cell.length_a   1.000
_cell.length_b   1.000
_cell.length_c   1.000
_cell.angle_alpha   90.00
_cell.angle_beta   90.00
_cell.angle_gamma   90.00
#
_symmetry.space_group_name_H-M   'P 1'
#
loop_
_entity.id
_entity.type
_entity.pdbx_description
1 polymer ?
#
loop_
_entity_poly.entity_id
_entity_poly.type
_entity_poly.pdbx_seq_one_letter_code
_entity_poly.pdbx_strand_id
1 'polypeptide(L)'
;MDFEAVKTVCVDYVMKGFDTLKQLPRPQSGKPLRFVYASGAKAERDQTKKPWILGDYTLMRGRVETQLLDATAESGGVMETCLLRIGLVKSPERMGYITGMLAHAAAGIIGLPLIDIREIGGAAVSAAVHGFDKDTLDNDELIAMGRKELREIGEEPST
;
A
#
# COMPACT_ATOMS: atom_id res chain seq x y z
N MET A 1 -12.04 2.66 17.65
CA MET A 1 -11.04 1.58 17.83
C MET A 1 -9.93 2.17 18.67
N ASP A 2 -9.43 1.43 19.64
CA ASP A 2 -8.29 1.86 20.47
C ASP A 2 -7.04 2.03 19.58
N PHE A 3 -6.30 3.12 19.77
CA PHE A 3 -5.12 3.42 18.95
C PHE A 3 -3.96 2.47 19.24
N GLU A 4 -3.87 1.91 20.45
CA GLU A 4 -2.91 0.83 20.73
C GLU A 4 -3.24 -0.41 19.90
N ALA A 5 -4.51 -0.82 19.85
CA ALA A 5 -4.92 -1.92 18.99
C ALA A 5 -4.62 -1.65 17.49
N VAL A 6 -4.80 -0.41 17.03
CA VAL A 6 -4.41 0.00 15.67
C VAL A 6 -2.91 -0.16 15.46
N LYS A 7 -2.07 0.28 16.40
CA LYS A 7 -0.61 0.11 16.32
C LYS A 7 -0.21 -1.36 16.30
N THR A 8 -0.79 -2.18 17.18
CA THR A 8 -0.50 -3.63 17.20
C THR A 8 -0.80 -4.28 15.86
N VAL A 9 -1.95 -3.97 15.26
CA VAL A 9 -2.33 -4.57 13.97
C VAL A 9 -1.50 -4.00 12.81
N CYS A 10 -1.36 -2.68 12.73
CA CYS A 10 -0.74 -2.03 11.58
C CYS A 10 0.79 -1.99 11.62
N VAL A 11 1.40 -2.11 12.81
CA VAL A 11 2.86 -2.06 13.00
C VAL A 11 3.35 -3.45 13.40
N ASP A 12 2.96 -3.93 14.57
CA ASP A 12 3.61 -5.09 15.19
C ASP A 12 3.39 -6.37 14.38
N TYR A 13 2.16 -6.61 13.92
CA TYR A 13 1.85 -7.80 13.11
C TYR A 13 2.51 -7.75 11.74
N VAL A 14 2.61 -6.56 11.13
CA VAL A 14 3.27 -6.37 9.83
C VAL A 14 4.76 -6.67 9.95
N MET A 15 5.43 -6.06 10.92
CA MET A 15 6.86 -6.29 11.15
C MET A 15 7.15 -7.73 11.57
N LYS A 16 6.30 -8.32 12.42
CA LYS A 16 6.43 -9.74 12.79
C LYS A 16 6.28 -10.66 11.58
N GLY A 17 5.33 -10.36 10.69
CA GLY A 17 5.15 -11.08 9.42
C GLY A 17 6.37 -10.98 8.52
N PHE A 18 6.89 -9.76 8.34
CA PHE A 18 8.11 -9.52 7.57
C PHE A 18 9.31 -10.31 8.12
N ASP A 19 9.57 -10.22 9.42
CA ASP A 19 10.70 -10.92 10.06
C ASP A 19 10.55 -12.44 9.99
N THR A 20 9.34 -12.95 10.14
CA THR A 20 9.08 -14.39 10.02
C THR A 20 9.38 -14.85 8.59
N LEU A 21 8.89 -14.13 7.58
CA LEU A 21 9.12 -14.46 6.17
C LEU A 21 10.61 -14.36 5.80
N LYS A 22 11.33 -13.38 6.33
CA LYS A 22 12.78 -13.19 6.14
C LYS A 22 13.60 -14.42 6.56
N GLN A 23 13.16 -15.14 7.59
CA GLN A 23 13.85 -16.30 8.15
C GLN A 23 13.53 -17.63 7.47
N LEU A 24 12.51 -17.69 6.60
CA LEU A 24 12.11 -18.94 5.96
C LEU A 24 13.16 -19.42 4.94
N PRO A 25 13.36 -20.75 4.79
CA PRO A 25 14.24 -21.30 3.76
C PRO A 25 13.87 -20.78 2.36
N ARG A 26 14.88 -20.52 1.52
CA ARG A 26 14.68 -20.04 0.15
C ARG A 26 14.98 -21.14 -0.87
N PRO A 27 14.25 -21.18 -2.00
CA PRO A 27 14.63 -22.03 -3.12
C PRO A 27 16.02 -21.66 -3.64
N GLN A 28 16.77 -22.64 -4.14
CA GLN A 28 18.14 -22.44 -4.68
C GLN A 28 18.22 -21.38 -5.80
N SER A 29 17.09 -21.02 -6.41
CA SER A 29 17.00 -19.93 -7.41
C SER A 29 17.54 -18.58 -6.94
N GLY A 30 17.69 -18.35 -5.63
CA GLY A 30 18.32 -17.15 -5.06
C GLY A 30 17.52 -15.86 -5.24
N LYS A 31 16.28 -15.92 -5.72
CA LYS A 31 15.44 -14.72 -5.88
C LYS A 31 14.94 -14.21 -4.52
N PRO A 32 14.94 -12.88 -4.29
CA PRO A 32 14.34 -12.30 -3.10
C PRO A 32 12.84 -12.57 -3.02
N LEU A 33 12.31 -12.61 -1.81
CA LEU A 33 10.86 -12.59 -1.59
C LEU A 33 10.38 -11.14 -1.63
N ARG A 34 9.40 -10.86 -2.50
CA ARG A 34 8.77 -9.54 -2.59
C ARG A 34 7.65 -9.39 -1.59
N PHE A 35 7.83 -8.48 -0.64
CA PHE A 35 6.85 -8.09 0.36
C PHE A 35 6.10 -6.85 -0.14
N VAL A 36 4.88 -7.06 -0.64
CA VAL A 36 4.02 -5.99 -1.12
C VAL A 36 3.12 -5.54 0.03
N TYR A 37 3.31 -4.31 0.50
CA TYR A 37 2.61 -3.76 1.66
C TYR A 37 1.62 -2.66 1.25
N ALA A 38 0.36 -2.84 1.63
CA ALA A 38 -0.67 -1.82 1.50
C ALA A 38 -0.43 -0.71 2.54
N SER A 39 0.13 0.41 2.11
CA SER A 39 0.30 1.65 2.87
C SER A 39 -0.90 2.60 2.68
N GLY A 40 -0.75 3.90 2.91
CA GLY A 40 -1.80 4.90 2.69
C GLY A 40 -1.24 6.17 2.04
N ALA A 41 -2.04 6.82 1.20
CA ALA A 41 -1.64 7.96 0.37
C ALA A 41 -1.08 9.18 1.15
N LYS A 42 -1.30 9.25 2.46
CA LYS A 42 -0.79 10.32 3.34
C LYS A 42 0.17 9.80 4.41
N ALA A 43 0.77 8.62 4.21
CA ALA A 43 1.81 8.14 5.11
C ALA A 43 2.96 9.17 5.17
N GLU A 44 3.28 9.63 6.39
CA GLU A 44 4.31 10.65 6.61
C GLU A 44 5.47 10.01 7.38
N ARG A 45 6.62 9.87 6.69
CA ARG A 45 7.82 9.25 7.23
C ARG A 45 8.53 10.20 8.19
N ASP A 46 8.45 11.51 7.96
CA ASP A 46 9.00 12.52 8.85
C ASP A 46 8.14 12.66 10.11
N GLN A 47 8.61 12.06 11.20
CA GLN A 47 7.88 12.02 12.47
C GLN A 47 7.70 13.40 13.13
N THR A 48 8.33 14.45 12.59
CA THR A 48 8.14 15.83 13.05
C THR A 48 7.00 16.56 12.34
N LYS A 49 6.54 16.04 11.19
CA LYS A 49 5.51 16.67 10.35
C LYS A 49 4.13 16.10 10.62
N LYS A 50 3.57 16.34 11.81
CA LYS A 50 2.22 15.86 12.15
C LYS A 50 1.13 16.62 11.38
N PRO A 51 0.35 15.97 10.49
CA PRO A 51 -0.80 16.60 9.85
C PRO A 51 -1.92 16.90 10.86
N TRP A 52 -2.75 17.89 10.56
CA TRP A 52 -3.89 18.26 11.42
C TRP A 52 -5.02 17.22 11.38
N ILE A 53 -5.22 16.56 10.25
CA ILE A 53 -6.26 15.54 10.04
C ILE A 53 -5.60 14.16 10.08
N LEU A 54 -6.10 13.28 10.96
CA LEU A 54 -5.59 11.91 11.13
C LEU A 54 -4.08 11.85 11.46
N GLY A 55 -3.53 12.87 12.13
CA GLY A 55 -2.09 13.05 12.25
C GLY A 55 -1.32 11.89 12.91
N ASP A 56 -1.83 11.32 14.00
CA ASP A 56 -1.17 10.18 14.64
C ASP A 56 -1.21 8.92 13.74
N TYR A 57 -2.30 8.77 12.98
CA TYR A 57 -2.44 7.66 12.03
C TYR A 57 -1.49 7.83 10.83
N THR A 58 -1.37 9.03 10.26
CA THR A 58 -0.46 9.30 9.12
C THR A 58 1.00 9.09 9.51
N LEU A 59 1.39 9.54 10.70
CA LEU A 59 2.74 9.32 11.25
C LEU A 59 3.00 7.84 11.51
N MET A 60 2.03 7.13 12.11
CA MET A 60 2.13 5.68 12.32
C MET A 60 2.33 4.95 10.99
N ARG A 61 1.54 5.27 9.95
CA ARG A 61 1.69 4.63 8.63
C ARG A 61 3.06 4.88 8.02
N GLY A 62 3.57 6.12 8.10
CA GLY A 62 4.92 6.42 7.60
C GLY A 62 6.04 5.78 8.43
N ARG A 63 5.85 5.61 9.75
CA ARG A 63 6.79 4.83 10.57
C ARG A 63 6.88 3.38 10.11
N VAL A 64 5.76 2.75 9.76
CA VAL A 64 5.77 1.37 9.23
C VAL A 64 6.52 1.31 7.89
N GLU A 65 6.31 2.30 7.01
CA GLU A 65 7.06 2.39 5.76
C GLU A 65 8.57 2.44 6.01
N THR A 66 9.03 3.33 6.90
CA THR A 66 10.46 3.44 7.25
C THR A 66 10.99 2.11 7.81
N GLN A 67 10.29 1.50 8.77
CA GLN A 67 10.72 0.23 9.37
C GLN A 67 10.84 -0.91 8.36
N LEU A 68 9.90 -1.00 7.41
CA LEU A 68 9.95 -2.02 6.36
C LEU A 68 11.11 -1.79 5.39
N LEU A 69 11.39 -0.54 5.01
CA LEU A 69 12.51 -0.21 4.13
C LEU A 69 13.86 -0.50 4.82
N ASP A 70 14.00 -0.11 6.09
CA ASP A 70 15.19 -0.41 6.90
C ASP A 70 15.38 -1.93 7.02
N ALA A 71 14.34 -2.67 7.40
CA ALA A 71 14.39 -4.13 7.52
C ALA A 71 14.67 -4.85 6.17
N THR A 72 14.29 -4.22 5.05
CA THR A 72 14.60 -4.70 3.70
C THR A 72 16.08 -4.52 3.39
N ALA A 73 16.64 -3.34 3.67
CA ALA A 73 18.06 -3.07 3.50
C ALA A 73 18.93 -4.00 4.37
N GLU A 74 18.48 -4.26 5.60
CA GLU A 74 19.14 -5.18 6.54
C GLU A 74 18.97 -6.66 6.16
N SER A 75 18.08 -7.00 5.22
CA SER A 75 17.80 -8.39 4.84
C SER A 75 18.91 -9.05 4.02
N GLY A 76 19.92 -8.28 3.58
CA GLY A 76 21.01 -8.81 2.74
C GLY A 76 20.55 -9.32 1.38
N GLY A 77 19.47 -8.75 0.83
CA GLY A 77 18.92 -9.14 -0.48
C GLY A 77 18.00 -10.36 -0.44
N VAL A 78 17.60 -10.84 0.74
CA VAL A 78 16.63 -11.94 0.89
C VAL A 78 15.19 -11.46 0.72
N MET A 79 14.95 -10.18 0.98
CA MET A 79 13.66 -9.51 0.87
C MET A 79 13.77 -8.31 -0.07
N GLU A 80 12.69 -8.04 -0.79
CA GLU A 80 12.42 -6.76 -1.47
C GLU A 80 11.07 -6.25 -0.98
N THR A 81 10.91 -4.95 -0.77
CA THR A 81 9.63 -4.37 -0.32
C THR A 81 9.09 -3.37 -1.32
N CYS A 82 7.79 -3.48 -1.61
CA CYS A 82 7.04 -2.47 -2.35
C CYS A 82 5.90 -1.92 -1.49
N LEU A 83 5.90 -0.61 -1.30
CA LEU A 83 4.92 0.13 -0.51
C LEU A 83 3.86 0.72 -1.45
N LEU A 84 2.60 0.32 -1.28
CA LEU A 84 1.48 0.83 -2.06
C LEU A 84 0.78 1.96 -1.30
N ARG A 85 1.00 3.21 -1.70
CA ARG A 85 0.35 4.38 -1.07
C ARG A 85 -1.06 4.60 -1.61
N ILE A 86 -1.95 3.75 -1.11
CA ILE A 86 -3.34 3.64 -1.55
C ILE A 86 -4.16 4.84 -1.06
N GLY A 87 -4.92 5.45 -1.98
CA GLY A 87 -5.88 6.51 -1.70
C GLY A 87 -7.20 6.00 -1.09
N LEU A 88 -8.24 6.81 -1.14
CA LEU A 88 -9.57 6.38 -0.74
C LEU A 88 -10.10 5.38 -1.77
N VAL A 89 -10.42 4.18 -1.28
CA VAL A 89 -10.86 3.07 -2.13
C VAL A 89 -12.32 3.26 -2.53
N LYS A 90 -12.58 3.21 -3.83
CA LYS A 90 -13.93 3.08 -4.38
C LYS A 90 -14.20 1.63 -4.74
N SER A 91 -15.44 1.21 -4.52
CA SER A 91 -15.96 -0.06 -5.01
C SER A 91 -17.28 0.24 -5.72
N PRO A 92 -17.28 0.33 -7.06
CA PRO A 92 -18.50 0.60 -7.83
C PRO A 92 -19.63 -0.39 -7.53
N GLU A 93 -19.28 -1.64 -7.24
CA GLU A 93 -20.23 -2.71 -6.91
C GLU A 93 -20.88 -2.56 -5.52
N ARG A 94 -20.20 -1.87 -4.60
CA ARG A 94 -20.67 -1.70 -3.20
C ARG A 94 -21.16 -0.28 -2.91
N MET A 95 -20.77 0.70 -3.71
CA MET A 95 -21.12 2.11 -3.53
C MET A 95 -22.08 2.56 -4.64
N GLY A 96 -23.35 2.78 -4.30
CA GLY A 96 -24.29 3.42 -5.22
C GLY A 96 -23.83 4.83 -5.61
N TYR A 97 -24.33 5.34 -6.74
CA TYR A 97 -23.89 6.63 -7.34
C TYR A 97 -23.82 7.81 -6.35
N ILE A 98 -24.84 7.96 -5.49
CA ILE A 98 -24.91 9.07 -4.50
C ILE A 98 -23.79 8.96 -3.46
N THR A 99 -23.58 7.77 -2.91
CA THR A 99 -22.48 7.46 -1.98
C THR A 99 -21.11 7.64 -2.62
N GLY A 100 -20.95 7.26 -3.90
CA GLY A 100 -19.72 7.49 -4.65
C GLY A 100 -19.41 8.99 -4.78
N MET A 101 -20.39 9.81 -5.15
CA MET A 101 -20.22 11.26 -5.28
C MET A 101 -19.88 11.94 -3.95
N LEU A 102 -20.50 11.51 -2.85
CA LEU A 102 -20.19 11.99 -1.49
C LEU A 102 -18.76 11.61 -1.07
N ALA A 103 -18.34 10.37 -1.34
CA ALA A 103 -16.97 9.93 -1.06
C ALA A 103 -15.94 10.73 -1.87
N HIS A 104 -16.25 11.03 -3.14
CA HIS A 104 -15.44 11.91 -3.98
C HIS A 104 -15.29 13.32 -3.39
N ALA A 105 -16.40 13.95 -3.00
CA ALA A 105 -16.38 15.30 -2.42
C ALA A 105 -15.62 15.32 -1.09
N ALA A 106 -15.87 14.33 -0.21
CA ALA A 106 -15.17 14.19 1.05
C ALA A 106 -13.66 13.99 0.85
N ALA A 107 -13.26 13.14 -0.10
CA ALA A 107 -11.86 12.91 -0.46
C ALA A 107 -11.16 14.19 -0.93
N GLY A 108 -11.85 15.03 -1.70
CA GLY A 108 -11.34 16.35 -2.11
C GLY A 108 -11.06 17.28 -0.93
N ILE A 109 -11.95 17.30 0.08
CA ILE A 109 -11.79 18.13 1.28
C ILE A 109 -10.56 17.70 2.11
N ILE A 110 -10.34 16.39 2.24
CA ILE A 110 -9.18 15.85 2.99
C ILE A 110 -7.93 15.64 2.12
N GLY A 111 -8.00 15.99 0.83
CA GLY A 111 -6.91 15.88 -0.13
C GLY A 111 -6.44 14.45 -0.37
N LEU A 112 -7.32 13.45 -0.25
CA LEU A 112 -7.01 12.05 -0.57
C LEU A 112 -7.29 11.76 -2.05
N PRO A 113 -6.32 11.17 -2.78
CA PRO A 113 -6.60 10.67 -4.12
C PRO A 113 -7.53 9.46 -4.02
N LEU A 114 -8.15 9.11 -5.13
CA LEU A 114 -9.12 8.02 -5.21
C LEU A 114 -8.58 6.90 -6.06
N ILE A 115 -8.98 5.67 -5.78
CA ILE A 115 -8.53 4.48 -6.53
C ILE A 115 -9.58 3.38 -6.47
N ASP A 116 -9.76 2.62 -7.55
CA ASP A 116 -10.66 1.46 -7.59
C ASP A 116 -9.99 0.22 -6.99
N ILE A 117 -10.76 -0.62 -6.28
CA ILE A 117 -10.24 -1.85 -5.67
C ILE A 117 -9.58 -2.80 -6.68
N ARG A 118 -10.07 -2.82 -7.94
CA ARG A 118 -9.50 -3.65 -9.01
C ARG A 118 -8.14 -3.11 -9.46
N GLU A 119 -7.95 -1.79 -9.46
CA GLU A 119 -6.67 -1.15 -9.77
C GLU A 119 -5.63 -1.47 -8.67
N ILE A 120 -6.03 -1.47 -7.39
CA ILE A 120 -5.16 -1.92 -6.30
C ILE A 120 -4.77 -3.38 -6.49
N GLY A 121 -5.73 -4.25 -6.80
CA GLY A 121 -5.50 -5.67 -7.03
C GLY A 121 -4.51 -5.92 -8.15
N GLY A 122 -4.74 -5.30 -9.32
CA GLY A 122 -3.84 -5.40 -10.47
C GLY A 122 -2.43 -4.90 -10.15
N ALA A 123 -2.30 -3.74 -9.50
CA ALA A 123 -1.00 -3.20 -9.12
C ALA A 123 -0.26 -4.09 -8.11
N ALA A 124 -0.96 -4.63 -7.11
CA ALA A 124 -0.36 -5.51 -6.11
C ALA A 124 0.14 -6.83 -6.72
N VAL A 125 -0.65 -7.44 -7.62
CA VAL A 125 -0.25 -8.65 -8.35
C VAL A 125 0.94 -8.36 -9.27
N SER A 126 0.89 -7.28 -10.05
CA SER A 126 2.00 -6.88 -10.92
C SER A 126 3.28 -6.67 -10.10
N ALA A 127 3.23 -5.94 -8.99
CA ALA A 127 4.40 -5.73 -8.12
C ALA A 127 4.96 -7.05 -7.55
N ALA A 128 4.08 -7.97 -7.15
CA ALA A 128 4.49 -9.26 -6.60
C ALA A 128 5.11 -10.18 -7.66
N VAL A 129 4.49 -10.28 -8.84
CA VAL A 129 4.86 -11.24 -9.89
C VAL A 129 5.94 -10.68 -10.82
N HIS A 130 5.72 -9.49 -11.34
CA HIS A 130 6.60 -8.85 -12.33
C HIS A 130 7.74 -8.06 -11.66
N GLY A 131 7.59 -7.66 -10.40
CA GLY A 131 8.55 -6.84 -9.68
C GLY A 131 8.25 -5.35 -9.81
N PHE A 132 9.19 -4.52 -9.36
CA PHE A 132 9.03 -3.07 -9.29
C PHE A 132 10.39 -2.38 -9.35
N ASP A 133 10.45 -1.21 -9.98
CA ASP A 133 11.69 -0.42 -10.10
C ASP A 133 11.88 0.58 -8.95
N LYS A 134 10.84 0.76 -8.12
CA LYS A 134 10.86 1.67 -6.98
C LYS A 134 10.13 1.05 -5.79
N ASP A 135 10.64 1.34 -4.61
CA ASP A 135 10.14 0.78 -3.35
C ASP A 135 8.78 1.34 -2.90
N THR A 136 8.33 2.43 -3.51
CA THR A 136 7.11 3.16 -3.12
C THR A 136 6.34 3.59 -4.36
N LEU A 137 5.12 3.10 -4.51
CA LEU A 137 4.18 3.48 -5.56
C LEU A 137 3.13 4.43 -4.99
N ASP A 138 3.04 5.65 -5.52
CA ASP A 138 1.99 6.60 -5.17
C ASP A 138 0.68 6.28 -5.93
N ASN A 139 -0.43 6.86 -5.49
CA ASN A 139 -1.77 6.48 -5.95
C ASN A 139 -1.94 6.48 -7.47
N ASP A 140 -1.42 7.50 -8.17
CA ASP A 140 -1.56 7.61 -9.63
C ASP A 140 -0.79 6.51 -10.38
N GLU A 141 0.32 6.06 -9.81
CA GLU A 141 1.12 4.97 -10.38
C GLU A 141 0.48 3.61 -10.10
N LEU A 142 -0.16 3.45 -8.93
CA LEU A 142 -1.01 2.29 -8.65
C LEU A 142 -2.16 2.20 -9.65
N ILE A 143 -2.82 3.33 -9.96
CA ILE A 143 -3.86 3.38 -11.01
C ILE A 143 -3.27 2.97 -12.36
N ALA A 144 -2.17 3.59 -12.78
CA ALA A 144 -1.57 3.31 -14.09
C ALA A 144 -1.17 1.83 -14.22
N MET A 145 -0.51 1.28 -13.19
CA MET A 145 -0.07 -0.12 -13.14
C MET A 145 -1.28 -1.07 -13.11
N GLY A 146 -2.26 -0.83 -12.24
CA GLY A 146 -3.46 -1.65 -12.13
C GLY A 146 -4.29 -1.67 -13.41
N ARG A 147 -4.50 -0.50 -14.04
CA ARG A 147 -5.22 -0.41 -15.32
C ARG A 147 -4.50 -1.15 -16.44
N LYS A 148 -3.17 -1.15 -16.43
CA LYS A 148 -2.38 -1.92 -17.39
C LYS A 148 -2.63 -3.42 -17.22
N GLU A 149 -2.49 -3.91 -15.98
CA GLU A 149 -2.71 -5.33 -15.67
C GLU A 149 -4.13 -5.80 -16.02
N LEU A 150 -5.15 -5.01 -15.68
CA LEU A 150 -6.55 -5.32 -16.00
C LEU A 150 -6.77 -5.46 -17.51
N ARG A 151 -6.20 -4.56 -18.32
CA ARG A 151 -6.30 -4.66 -19.78
C ARG A 151 -5.61 -5.90 -20.33
N GLU A 152 -4.49 -6.31 -19.74
CA GLU A 152 -3.76 -7.52 -20.16
C GLU A 152 -4.57 -8.80 -19.93
N ILE A 153 -5.44 -8.83 -18.91
CA ILE A 153 -6.36 -9.94 -18.64
C ILE A 153 -7.74 -9.79 -19.31
N GLY A 154 -7.92 -8.77 -20.15
CA GLY A 154 -9.18 -8.52 -20.88
C GLY A 154 -10.29 -7.86 -20.06
N GLU A 155 -9.97 -7.29 -18.90
CA GLU A 155 -10.91 -6.54 -18.08
C GLU A 155 -10.85 -5.04 -18.35
N GLU A 156 -12.02 -4.41 -18.44
CA GLU A 156 -12.13 -2.96 -18.59
C GLU A 156 -11.93 -2.25 -17.23
N PRO A 157 -10.92 -1.37 -17.11
CA PRO A 157 -10.71 -0.61 -15.89
C PRO A 157 -11.84 0.38 -15.63
N SER A 158 -12.00 0.79 -14.37
CA SER A 158 -12.91 1.87 -14.00
C SER A 158 -12.57 3.17 -14.71
N THR A 159 -13.58 3.84 -15.25
CA THR A 159 -13.48 5.20 -15.82
C THR A 159 -13.15 6.23 -14.74
#